data_AF-A0A7V9L6J5-F1
#
_entry.id   AF-A0A7V9L6J5-F1
#
_cell.length_a   1.000
_cell.length_b   1.000
_cell.length_c   1.000
_cell.angle_alpha   90.00
_cell.angle_beta   90.00
_cell.angle_gamma   90.00
#
_symmetry.space_group_name_H-M   'P 1'
#
loop_
_entity.id
_entity.type
_entity.pdbx_description
1 polymer ?
#
loop_
_entity_poly.entity_id
_entity_poly.type
_entity_poly.pdbx_seq_one_letter_code
_entity_poly.pdbx_strand_id
1 'polypeptide(L)'
;MKLGLFVLLVACGGKQTTSPTSGSDDPPGPVKDTRTELEKRRDVACEAVGKKLTACALDDAKKDLAAGKVTQKEFDLNTTSDVLAKHTAEWMKVCGDYGSSRRVRVLEVCVKEETECGPLGDCLTHLNDKPGN
;
A
#
# COMPACT_ATOMS: atom_id res chain seq x y z
N MET A 1 -33.67 9.95 -56.51
CA MET A 1 -32.73 8.95 -55.96
C MET A 1 -33.15 8.64 -54.53
N LYS A 2 -33.34 7.34 -54.21
CA LYS A 2 -33.49 6.64 -52.90
C LYS A 2 -33.61 7.50 -51.64
N LEU A 3 -34.73 7.58 -50.91
CA LEU A 3 -35.36 6.59 -50.00
C LEU A 3 -34.33 5.86 -49.10
N GLY A 4 -34.15 6.30 -47.85
CA GLY A 4 -34.71 5.67 -46.63
C GLY A 4 -33.59 4.94 -45.87
N LEU A 5 -33.62 4.58 -44.59
CA LEU A 5 -34.51 4.74 -43.44
C LEU A 5 -33.74 4.06 -42.27
N PHE A 6 -33.75 4.67 -41.07
CA PHE A 6 -33.67 4.07 -39.72
C PHE A 6 -32.57 3.05 -39.36
N VAL A 7 -31.79 3.38 -38.32
CA VAL A 7 -31.27 2.39 -37.37
C VAL A 7 -31.94 2.66 -36.02
N LEU A 8 -32.77 1.69 -35.62
CA LEU A 8 -33.55 1.65 -34.39
C LEU A 8 -32.64 1.45 -33.17
N LEU A 9 -32.82 2.31 -32.16
CA LEU A 9 -32.37 2.06 -30.80
C LEU A 9 -33.14 0.86 -30.23
N VAL A 10 -32.41 -0.19 -29.91
CA VAL A 10 -32.90 -1.35 -29.15
C VAL A 10 -33.05 -0.91 -27.69
N ALA A 11 -34.25 -0.44 -27.32
CA ALA A 11 -34.66 -0.36 -25.92
C ALA A 11 -35.33 -1.69 -25.54
N CYS A 12 -34.54 -2.58 -24.93
CA CYS A 12 -35.07 -3.77 -24.26
C CYS A 12 -35.93 -3.34 -23.07
N GLY A 13 -37.14 -3.88 -23.01
CA GLY A 13 -38.08 -3.68 -21.91
C GLY A 13 -37.51 -4.16 -20.57
N GLY A 14 -37.71 -3.33 -19.55
CA GLY A 14 -37.50 -3.67 -18.15
C GLY A 14 -38.76 -3.28 -17.37
N LYS A 15 -39.38 -4.28 -16.74
CA LYS A 15 -40.63 -4.19 -15.99
C LYS A 15 -40.57 -3.14 -14.87
N GLN A 16 -41.62 -2.34 -14.78
CA GLN A 16 -41.98 -1.57 -13.58
C GLN A 16 -42.12 -2.54 -12.40
N THR A 17 -41.28 -2.39 -11.38
CA THR A 17 -41.43 -3.07 -10.09
C THR A 17 -41.64 -2.02 -9.02
N THR A 18 -42.82 -2.08 -8.42
CA THR A 18 -43.29 -1.33 -7.26
C THR A 18 -42.38 -1.55 -6.04
N SER A 19 -42.12 -0.48 -5.30
CA SER A 19 -41.48 -0.53 -3.98
C SER A 19 -42.21 -1.47 -3.03
N PRO A 20 -41.49 -2.25 -2.21
CA PRO A 20 -41.97 -2.66 -0.91
C PRO A 20 -41.26 -1.84 0.17
N THR A 21 -42.05 -1.12 0.97
CA THR A 21 -41.71 -0.84 2.36
C THR A 21 -41.58 -2.18 3.07
N SER A 22 -40.40 -2.51 3.60
CA SER A 22 -40.23 -3.48 4.69
C SER A 22 -38.86 -3.28 5.32
N GLY A 23 -38.86 -3.09 6.64
CA GLY A 23 -37.66 -3.13 7.45
C GLY A 23 -36.95 -4.46 7.25
N SER A 24 -35.64 -4.41 7.12
CA SER A 24 -34.81 -5.59 7.17
C SER A 24 -33.57 -5.20 7.97
N ASP A 25 -33.55 -5.69 9.21
CA ASP A 25 -32.33 -6.00 9.94
C ASP A 25 -31.57 -7.08 9.14
N ASP A 26 -31.01 -6.68 7.99
CA ASP A 26 -30.07 -7.53 7.27
C ASP A 26 -28.78 -7.58 8.11
N PRO A 27 -28.30 -8.78 8.51
CA PRO A 27 -26.99 -8.90 9.11
C PRO A 27 -25.96 -8.34 8.11
N PRO A 28 -24.94 -7.57 8.56
CA PRO A 28 -24.00 -6.97 7.65
C PRO A 28 -23.37 -8.05 6.78
N GLY A 29 -23.72 -8.04 5.49
CA GLY A 29 -23.14 -8.93 4.49
C GLY A 29 -21.62 -8.71 4.43
N PRO A 30 -20.86 -9.69 3.91
CA PRO A 30 -19.41 -9.58 3.82
C PRO A 30 -19.03 -8.29 3.08
N VAL A 31 -18.29 -7.41 3.77
CA VAL A 31 -17.80 -6.15 3.22
C VAL A 31 -16.88 -6.50 2.05
N LYS A 32 -17.32 -6.19 0.82
CA LYS A 32 -16.47 -6.35 -0.36
C LYS A 32 -15.35 -5.33 -0.28
N ASP A 33 -14.11 -5.78 -0.46
CA ASP A 33 -12.97 -4.88 -0.59
C ASP A 33 -13.15 -4.02 -1.84
N THR A 34 -13.34 -2.72 -1.63
CA THR A 34 -13.58 -1.73 -2.69
C THR A 34 -12.29 -1.19 -3.30
N ARG A 35 -11.12 -1.60 -2.80
CA ARG A 35 -9.82 -1.12 -3.30
C ARG A 35 -9.55 -1.65 -4.70
N THR A 36 -8.94 -0.79 -5.51
CA THR A 36 -8.37 -1.12 -6.82
C THR A 36 -7.19 -2.08 -6.68
N GLU A 37 -6.85 -2.78 -7.77
CA GLU A 37 -5.67 -3.66 -7.79
C GLU A 37 -4.36 -2.90 -7.54
N LEU A 38 -4.28 -1.64 -7.95
CA LEU A 38 -3.11 -0.81 -7.69
C LEU A 38 -2.96 -0.51 -6.19
N GLU A 39 -4.06 -0.19 -5.51
CA GLU A 39 -4.06 0.05 -4.05
C GLU A 39 -3.69 -1.21 -3.27
N LYS A 40 -4.20 -2.38 -3.67
CA LYS A 40 -3.83 -3.65 -3.03
C LYS A 40 -2.34 -3.94 -3.17
N ARG A 41 -1.79 -3.75 -4.37
CA ARG A 41 -0.35 -3.93 -4.64
C ARG A 41 0.50 -2.95 -3.84
N ARG A 42 0.09 -1.68 -3.78
CA ARG A 42 0.72 -0.67 -2.95
C ARG A 42 0.74 -1.13 -1.49
N ASP A 43 -0.39 -1.51 -0.93
CA ASP A 43 -0.51 -1.87 0.48
C ASP A 43 0.41 -3.06 0.83
N VAL A 44 0.44 -4.10 -0.02
CA VAL A 44 1.34 -5.26 0.12
C VAL A 44 2.81 -4.85 0.04
N ALA A 45 3.17 -4.03 -0.95
CA ALA A 45 4.54 -3.57 -1.14
C ALA A 45 4.99 -2.66 0.03
N CYS A 46 4.11 -1.78 0.50
CA CYS A 46 4.33 -0.93 1.66
C CYS A 46 4.58 -1.75 2.92
N GLU A 47 3.76 -2.77 3.17
CA GLU A 47 3.93 -3.66 4.33
C GLU A 47 5.28 -4.39 4.26
N ALA A 48 5.63 -4.93 3.09
CA ALA A 48 6.87 -5.67 2.90
C ALA A 48 8.11 -4.78 3.07
N VAL A 49 8.10 -3.57 2.49
CA VAL A 49 9.17 -2.58 2.67
C VAL A 49 9.26 -2.14 4.13
N GLY A 50 8.13 -1.83 4.78
CA GLY A 50 8.10 -1.40 6.18
C GLY A 50 8.75 -2.40 7.11
N LYS A 51 8.43 -3.70 6.95
CA LYS A 51 9.06 -4.79 7.73
C LYS A 51 10.57 -4.86 7.49
N LYS A 52 11.03 -4.76 6.23
CA LYS A 52 12.47 -4.76 5.93
C LYS A 52 13.18 -3.54 6.52
N LEU A 53 12.61 -2.34 6.40
CA LEU A 53 13.19 -1.12 6.97
C LEU A 53 13.30 -1.19 8.49
N THR A 54 12.28 -1.70 9.17
CA THR A 54 12.33 -1.91 10.63
C THR A 54 13.40 -2.94 11.03
N ALA A 55 13.54 -4.03 10.28
CA ALA A 55 14.61 -5.01 10.51
C ALA A 55 16.00 -4.37 10.31
N CYS A 56 16.16 -3.58 9.26
CA CYS A 56 17.39 -2.85 8.99
C CYS A 56 17.75 -1.85 10.10
N ALA A 57 16.79 -1.07 10.57
CA ALA A 57 16.99 -0.14 11.68
C ALA A 57 17.42 -0.86 12.97
N LEU A 58 16.84 -2.03 13.24
CA LEU A 58 17.23 -2.85 14.40
C LEU A 58 18.66 -3.38 14.27
N ASP A 59 19.07 -3.81 13.08
CA ASP A 59 20.43 -4.29 12.85
C ASP A 59 21.48 -3.18 12.95
N ASP A 60 21.14 -1.97 12.49
CA ASP A 60 22.01 -0.80 12.68
C ASP A 60 22.09 -0.38 14.16
N ALA A 61 20.98 -0.41 14.89
CA ALA A 61 20.98 -0.17 16.33
C ALA A 61 21.85 -1.18 17.09
N LYS A 62 21.87 -2.46 16.68
CA LYS A 62 22.75 -3.48 17.27
C LYS A 62 24.23 -3.17 17.00
N LYS A 63 24.56 -2.71 15.79
CA LYS A 63 25.93 -2.30 15.45
C LYS A 63 26.37 -1.09 16.28
N ASP A 64 25.49 -0.12 16.50
CA ASP A 64 25.78 1.06 17.31
C ASP A 64 25.97 0.70 18.79
N LEU A 65 25.19 -0.25 19.32
CA LEU A 65 25.40 -0.82 20.65
C LEU A 65 26.75 -1.54 20.75
N ALA A 66 27.08 -2.39 19.78
CA ALA A 66 28.35 -3.12 19.75
C ALA A 66 29.56 -2.19 19.59
N ALA A 67 29.40 -1.07 18.88
CA ALA A 67 30.40 -0.02 18.73
C ALA A 67 30.49 0.91 19.95
N GLY A 68 29.65 0.72 20.98
CA GLY A 68 29.62 1.55 22.18
C GLY A 68 29.11 2.98 21.96
N LYS A 69 28.41 3.24 20.84
CA LYS A 69 27.82 4.55 20.54
C LYS A 69 26.53 4.82 21.31
N VAL A 70 25.84 3.76 21.71
CA VAL A 70 24.65 3.80 22.56
C VAL A 70 24.80 2.82 23.72
N THR A 71 24.16 3.11 24.84
CA THR A 71 24.11 2.20 25.99
C THR A 71 23.08 1.09 25.76
N GLN A 72 23.23 -0.04 26.47
CA GLN A 72 22.22 -1.11 26.45
C GLN A 72 20.83 -0.58 26.81
N LYS A 73 20.74 0.31 27.79
CA LYS A 73 19.48 0.93 28.22
C LYS A 73 18.82 1.74 27.09
N GLU A 74 19.60 2.53 26.35
CA GLU A 74 19.07 3.30 25.21
C GLU A 74 18.67 2.38 24.07
N PHE A 75 19.45 1.33 23.79
CA PHE A 75 19.08 0.32 22.80
C PHE A 75 17.74 -0.34 23.16
N ASP A 76 17.59 -0.82 24.40
CA ASP A 76 16.38 -1.51 24.85
C ASP A 76 15.14 -0.60 24.76
N LEU A 77 15.26 0.67 25.17
CA LEU A 77 14.17 1.65 25.10
C LEU A 77 13.71 1.97 23.67
N ASN A 78 14.63 1.93 22.70
CA ASN A 78 14.35 2.29 21.31
C ASN A 78 14.05 1.08 20.41
N THR A 79 14.20 -0.15 20.92
CA THR A 79 14.01 -1.39 20.14
C THR A 79 12.93 -2.30 20.71
N THR A 80 12.12 -1.80 21.66
CA THR A 80 10.93 -2.51 22.12
C THR A 80 9.97 -2.78 20.96
N SER A 81 9.21 -3.88 21.07
CA SER A 81 8.25 -4.27 20.03
C SER A 81 7.21 -3.18 19.70
N ASP A 82 6.79 -2.38 20.69
CA ASP A 82 5.83 -1.29 20.47
C ASP A 82 6.46 -0.10 19.74
N VAL A 83 7.73 0.21 19.97
CA VAL A 83 8.46 1.27 19.27
C VAL A 83 8.70 0.86 17.82
N LEU A 84 9.16 -0.37 17.59
CA LEU A 84 9.33 -0.90 16.23
C LEU A 84 8.00 -0.93 15.46
N ALA A 85 6.91 -1.33 16.11
CA ALA A 85 5.57 -1.31 15.50
C ALA A 85 5.10 0.11 15.16
N LYS A 86 5.40 1.11 16.01
CA LYS A 86 5.12 2.53 15.70
C LYS A 86 5.88 3.00 14.46
N HIS A 87 7.16 2.66 14.32
CA HIS A 87 7.93 2.99 13.12
C HIS A 87 7.35 2.35 11.86
N THR A 88 6.95 1.07 11.91
CA THR A 88 6.26 0.44 10.78
C THR A 88 4.92 1.14 10.48
N ALA A 89 4.15 1.52 11.50
CA ALA A 89 2.88 2.22 11.32
C ALA A 89 3.05 3.63 10.72
N GLU A 90 4.10 4.35 11.11
CA GLU A 90 4.46 5.66 10.53
C GLU A 90 4.84 5.52 9.06
N TRP A 91 5.65 4.50 8.73
CA TRP A 91 5.95 4.17 7.34
C TRP A 91 4.68 3.91 6.53
N MET A 92 3.75 3.09 7.06
CA MET A 92 2.50 2.78 6.36
C MET A 92 1.64 4.02 6.07
N LYS A 93 1.65 5.03 6.94
CA LYS A 93 0.95 6.31 6.70
C LYS A 93 1.53 7.04 5.50
N VAL A 94 2.85 7.20 5.43
CA VAL A 94 3.53 7.89 4.33
C VAL A 94 3.45 7.08 3.04
N CYS A 95 3.60 5.75 3.14
CA CYS A 95 3.62 4.86 1.99
C CYS A 95 2.25 4.78 1.29
N GLY A 96 1.15 4.98 2.03
CA GLY A 96 -0.20 5.07 1.47
C GLY A 96 -0.36 6.16 0.40
N ASP A 97 0.44 7.22 0.47
CA ASP A 97 0.41 8.34 -0.49
C ASP A 97 1.09 8.00 -1.83
N TYR A 98 1.76 6.84 -1.93
CA TYR A 98 2.36 6.36 -3.18
C TYR A 98 1.31 5.72 -4.10
N GLY A 99 0.45 6.56 -4.68
CA GLY A 99 -0.65 6.13 -5.54
C GLY A 99 -0.30 5.87 -7.01
N SER A 100 0.94 6.11 -7.46
CA SER A 100 1.30 5.94 -8.88
C SER A 100 1.88 4.55 -9.18
N SER A 101 1.54 3.98 -10.33
CA SER A 101 2.08 2.69 -10.79
C SER A 101 3.60 2.62 -10.80
N ARG A 102 4.27 3.74 -11.10
CA ARG A 102 5.74 3.86 -11.04
C ARG A 102 6.25 3.67 -9.62
N ARG A 103 5.68 4.39 -8.64
CA ARG A 103 6.11 4.30 -7.23
C ARG A 103 5.83 2.93 -6.64
N VAL A 104 4.65 2.36 -6.93
CA VAL A 104 4.33 0.98 -6.53
C VAL A 104 5.35 -0.01 -7.11
N ARG A 105 5.76 0.18 -8.37
CA ARG A 105 6.80 -0.67 -8.97
C ARG A 105 8.16 -0.53 -8.28
N VAL A 106 8.55 0.69 -7.87
CA VAL A 106 9.78 0.90 -7.09
C VAL A 106 9.70 0.11 -5.77
N LEU A 107 8.60 0.23 -5.00
CA LEU A 107 8.43 -0.53 -3.76
C LEU A 107 8.56 -2.05 -3.98
N GLU A 108 7.89 -2.57 -5.02
CA GLU A 108 7.92 -3.99 -5.37
C GLU A 108 9.30 -4.48 -5.79
N VAL A 109 10.04 -3.69 -6.59
CA VAL A 109 11.36 -4.06 -7.09
C VAL A 109 12.38 -3.99 -5.97
N CYS A 110 12.42 -2.88 -5.23
CA CYS A 110 13.40 -2.69 -4.15
C CYS A 110 13.27 -3.79 -3.09
N VAL A 111 12.05 -4.13 -2.67
CA VAL A 111 11.86 -5.18 -1.68
C VAL A 111 12.22 -6.58 -2.22
N LYS A 112 12.12 -6.81 -3.53
CA LYS A 112 12.39 -8.10 -4.16
C LYS A 112 13.87 -8.32 -4.44
N GLU A 113 14.53 -7.31 -5.01
CA GLU A 113 15.90 -7.42 -5.50
C GLU A 113 16.94 -7.08 -4.42
N GLU A 114 16.63 -6.16 -3.49
CA GLU A 114 17.59 -5.72 -2.48
C GLU A 114 17.51 -6.56 -1.20
N THR A 115 18.60 -7.28 -0.90
CA THR A 115 18.73 -8.12 0.30
C THR A 115 19.44 -7.41 1.45
N GLU A 116 20.16 -6.34 1.16
CA GLU A 116 20.94 -5.57 2.13
C GLU A 116 20.30 -4.20 2.40
N CYS A 117 20.50 -3.68 3.61
CA CYS A 117 19.85 -2.46 4.08
C CYS A 117 20.28 -1.18 3.37
N GLY A 118 21.57 -1.05 3.06
CA GLY A 118 22.09 0.09 2.29
C GLY A 118 21.48 0.15 0.88
N PRO A 119 21.67 -0.90 0.06
CA PRO A 119 21.08 -0.99 -1.27
C PRO A 119 19.55 -0.84 -1.28
N LEU A 120 18.84 -1.40 -0.30
CA LEU A 120 17.40 -1.18 -0.15
C LEU A 120 17.07 0.31 0.04
N GLY A 121 17.78 0.99 0.94
CA GLY A 121 17.64 2.42 1.17
C GLY A 121 17.90 3.24 -0.09
N ASP A 122 18.98 2.94 -0.80
CA ASP A 122 19.36 3.59 -2.06
C ASP A 122 18.29 3.40 -3.14
N CYS A 123 17.78 2.17 -3.30
CA CYS A 123 16.72 1.88 -4.26
C CYS A 123 15.43 2.67 -3.96
N LEU A 124 15.06 2.81 -2.69
CA LEU A 124 13.85 3.53 -2.29
C LEU A 124 13.94 5.05 -2.53
N THR A 125 15.13 5.62 -2.75
CA THR A 125 15.26 7.04 -3.12
C THR A 125 14.52 7.37 -4.43
N HIS A 126 14.38 6.39 -5.33
CA HIS A 126 13.69 6.51 -6.62
C HIS A 126 12.16 6.72 -6.51
N LEU A 127 11.58 6.58 -5.32
CA LEU A 127 10.16 6.88 -5.05
C LEU A 127 9.81 8.35 -5.37
N ASN A 128 10.78 9.25 -5.21
CA ASN A 128 10.58 10.69 -5.37
C ASN A 128 11.00 11.23 -6.75
N ASP A 129 11.64 10.41 -7.57
CA ASP A 129 12.03 10.82 -8.91
C ASP A 129 10.79 11.24 -9.72
N LYS A 130 10.88 12.41 -10.34
CA LYS A 130 9.87 12.88 -11.28
C LYS A 130 9.88 11.95 -12.51
N PRO A 131 8.71 11.60 -13.08
CA PRO A 131 8.68 11.03 -14.42
C PRO A 131 9.38 12.04 -15.34
N GLY A 132 10.36 11.57 -16.11
CA GLY A 132 11.25 12.43 -16.90
C GLY A 132 10.46 13.42 -17.76
N ASN A 133 10.97 14.65 -17.79
CA ASN A 133 10.65 15.60 -18.87
C ASN A 133 11.04 15.01 -20.22
#